data_AF-A0A0H3XHK8-F1
#
_entry.id   AF-A0A0H3XHK8-F1
#
_cell.length_a   1.000
_cell.length_b   1.000
_cell.length_c   1.000
_cell.angle_alpha   90.00
_cell.angle_beta   90.00
_cell.angle_gamma   90.00
#
_symmetry.space_group_name_H-M   'P 1'
#
loop_
_entity.id
_entity.type
_entity.pdbx_description
1 polymer ?
#
loop_
_entity_poly.entity_id
_entity_poly.type
_entity_poly.pdbx_seq_one_letter_code
_entity_poly.pdbx_strand_id
1 'polypeptide(L)'
;MTFIKSKFKHLLMGITLLMFILMLGLGIGLSAFGMGMESQKFINSVERSIDHYLPKGNVVLDSKCFAFGLAKDTLKSAYESDAISTLTTQEINSSVKDEYLKYADDSFDSRWGAYFGTNKKDIDLNEFSHELVQFDISVAKKFHNYGYTHSGIQWFSHHALGDLLKTNYKDSATYQDASHQQIILDQNNYDANIIGGTTDATGLIPTNNPVTASLGTYIVNNKVWFLNTQIDNIIKANNAAVSPFSANSKTWITNNLGTYDKSTDKVTRKETATVNDYYQPNFTKAFYQTRIGAVFLIILTPIFGLVFIGLTTYGYLKFPNGLE
;
A
#
# COMPACT_ATOMS: atom_id res chain seq x y z
N MET A 1 34.61 20.25 -44.42
CA MET A 1 33.84 21.50 -44.14
C MET A 1 32.72 21.73 -45.15
N THR A 2 32.95 21.52 -46.45
CA THR A 2 31.97 21.61 -47.56
C THR A 2 30.73 20.70 -47.41
N PHE A 3 30.90 19.48 -46.86
CA PHE A 3 29.78 18.56 -46.62
C PHE A 3 28.80 19.06 -45.55
N ILE A 4 29.32 19.63 -44.46
CA ILE A 4 28.51 20.22 -43.38
C ILE A 4 27.74 21.43 -43.89
N LYS A 5 28.35 22.24 -44.77
CA LYS A 5 27.72 23.40 -45.39
C LYS A 5 26.52 23.03 -46.27
N SER A 6 26.63 22.01 -47.13
CA SER A 6 25.51 21.61 -48.02
C SER A 6 24.41 20.79 -47.32
N LYS A 7 24.73 20.11 -46.22
CA LYS A 7 23.79 19.28 -45.45
C LYS A 7 23.33 19.93 -44.14
N PHE A 8 23.70 21.18 -43.87
CA PHE A 8 23.42 21.89 -42.62
C PHE A 8 21.96 21.78 -42.15
N LYS A 9 21.00 21.91 -43.07
CA LYS A 9 19.56 21.82 -42.76
C LYS A 9 19.13 20.44 -42.25
N HIS A 10 19.68 19.39 -42.83
CA HIS A 10 19.40 18.01 -42.45
C HIS A 10 20.07 17.67 -41.12
N LEU A 11 21.28 18.19 -40.90
CA LEU A 11 21.97 18.09 -39.62
C LEU A 11 21.19 18.80 -38.50
N LEU A 12 20.72 20.03 -38.76
CA LEU A 12 19.91 20.81 -37.82
C LEU A 12 18.60 20.07 -37.48
N MET A 13 17.89 19.57 -38.49
CA MET A 13 16.68 18.77 -38.31
C MET A 13 16.95 17.48 -37.52
N GLY A 14 18.06 16.79 -37.80
CA GLY A 14 18.46 15.58 -37.08
C GLY A 14 18.77 15.84 -35.60
N ILE A 15 19.50 16.91 -35.30
CA ILE A 15 19.78 17.34 -33.91
C ILE A 15 18.48 17.71 -33.20
N THR A 16 17.60 18.48 -33.86
CA THR A 16 16.29 18.85 -33.33
C THR A 16 15.44 17.63 -32.99
N LEU A 17 15.34 16.67 -33.92
CA LEU A 17 14.56 15.46 -33.72
C LEU A 17 15.12 14.61 -32.58
N LEU A 18 16.45 14.46 -32.52
CA LEU A 18 17.12 13.75 -31.45
C LEU A 18 16.83 14.39 -30.09
N MET A 19 16.96 15.71 -29.98
CA MET A 19 16.69 16.45 -28.75
C MET A 19 15.22 16.33 -28.32
N PHE A 20 14.28 16.39 -29.27
CA PHE A 20 12.86 16.19 -28.99
C PHE A 20 12.58 14.78 -28.45
N ILE A 21 13.12 13.74 -29.10
CA ILE A 21 12.97 12.35 -28.67
C ILE A 21 13.60 12.14 -27.29
N LEU A 22 14.76 12.73 -27.01
CA LEU A 22 15.41 12.64 -25.71
C LEU A 22 14.55 13.28 -24.61
N MET A 23 14.02 14.48 -24.83
CA MET A 23 13.16 15.15 -23.85
C MET A 23 11.86 14.39 -23.60
N LEU A 24 11.23 13.90 -24.68
CA LEU A 24 10.02 13.07 -24.60
C LEU A 24 10.30 11.75 -23.88
N GLY A 25 11.38 11.06 -24.24
CA GLY A 25 11.77 9.77 -23.65
C GLY A 25 12.14 9.88 -22.18
N LEU A 26 12.91 10.90 -21.79
CA LEU A 26 13.21 11.20 -20.38
C LEU A 26 11.93 11.54 -19.61
N GLY A 27 11.05 12.32 -20.23
CA GLY A 27 9.76 12.66 -19.68
C GLY A 27 8.89 11.43 -19.38
N ILE A 28 8.64 10.59 -20.38
CA ILE A 28 7.85 9.35 -20.24
C ILE A 28 8.53 8.41 -19.24
N GLY A 29 9.84 8.21 -19.37
CA GLY A 29 10.60 7.31 -18.52
C GLY A 29 10.49 7.70 -17.04
N LEU A 30 10.74 8.96 -16.71
CA LEU A 30 10.68 9.43 -15.32
C LEU A 30 9.26 9.51 -14.77
N SER A 31 8.24 9.72 -15.61
CA SER A 31 6.83 9.72 -15.20
C SER A 31 6.22 8.32 -15.11
N ALA A 32 6.79 7.31 -15.75
CA ALA A 32 6.33 5.93 -15.60
C ALA A 32 6.50 5.45 -14.15
N PHE A 33 7.57 5.90 -13.49
CA PHE A 33 7.92 5.50 -12.13
C PHE A 33 7.28 6.44 -11.08
N GLY A 34 6.10 6.07 -10.55
CA GLY A 34 5.36 6.83 -9.53
C GLY A 34 5.16 6.08 -8.20
N MET A 35 4.52 6.74 -7.22
CA MET A 35 4.32 6.16 -5.88
C MET A 35 3.56 4.83 -5.92
N GLY A 36 2.64 4.62 -6.87
CA GLY A 36 1.91 3.35 -7.00
C GLY A 36 2.79 2.13 -7.22
N MET A 37 3.97 2.26 -7.84
CA MET A 37 4.91 1.14 -7.92
C MET A 37 5.64 0.89 -6.59
N GLU A 38 5.94 1.94 -5.83
CA GLU A 38 6.52 1.80 -4.49
C GLU A 38 5.52 1.10 -3.57
N SER A 39 4.22 1.44 -3.70
CA SER A 39 3.13 0.71 -3.05
C SER A 39 3.09 -0.74 -3.49
N GLN A 40 3.23 -1.03 -4.79
CA GLN A 40 3.22 -2.42 -5.28
C GLN A 40 4.41 -3.23 -4.73
N LYS A 41 5.61 -2.64 -4.65
CA LYS A 41 6.77 -3.30 -4.04
C LYS A 41 6.54 -3.57 -2.55
N PHE A 42 5.90 -2.63 -1.84
CA PHE A 42 5.49 -2.81 -0.45
C PHE A 42 4.49 -3.95 -0.30
N ILE A 43 3.40 -3.93 -1.06
CA ILE A 43 2.37 -4.98 -1.10
C ILE A 43 3.02 -6.36 -1.34
N ASN A 44 3.87 -6.49 -2.36
CA ASN A 44 4.57 -7.74 -2.65
C ASN A 44 5.52 -8.18 -1.52
N SER A 45 6.00 -7.26 -0.68
CA SER A 45 6.76 -7.62 0.52
C SER A 45 5.86 -8.06 1.67
N VAL A 46 4.68 -7.46 1.82
CA VAL A 46 3.65 -7.88 2.79
C VAL A 46 3.15 -9.29 2.47
N GLU A 47 2.81 -9.56 1.20
CA GLU A 47 2.39 -10.89 0.74
C GLU A 47 3.45 -11.97 1.03
N ARG A 48 4.73 -11.67 0.77
CA ARG A 48 5.84 -12.58 1.10
C ARG A 48 6.02 -12.78 2.59
N SER A 49 5.83 -11.74 3.39
CA SER A 49 5.86 -11.83 4.86
C SER A 49 4.72 -12.73 5.37
N ILE A 50 3.51 -12.56 4.84
CA ILE A 50 2.35 -13.43 5.15
C ILE A 50 2.68 -14.88 4.82
N ASP A 51 3.20 -15.18 3.63
CA ASP A 51 3.56 -16.55 3.24
C ASP A 51 4.65 -17.18 4.11
N HIS A 52 5.54 -16.34 4.66
CA HIS A 52 6.60 -16.77 5.56
C HIS A 52 6.08 -17.10 6.96
N TYR A 53 5.37 -16.16 7.61
CA TYR A 53 4.92 -16.29 8.99
C TYR A 53 3.63 -17.10 9.14
N LEU A 54 2.77 -17.08 8.10
CA LEU A 54 1.51 -17.81 8.03
C LEU A 54 1.46 -18.66 6.74
N PRO A 55 2.29 -19.71 6.61
CA PRO A 55 2.26 -20.53 5.41
C PRO A 55 0.90 -21.19 5.22
N LYS A 56 0.47 -21.27 3.96
CA LYS A 56 -0.78 -21.91 3.57
C LYS A 56 -0.94 -23.30 4.17
N GLY A 57 -2.11 -23.56 4.75
CA GLY A 57 -2.51 -24.84 5.35
C GLY A 57 -2.02 -25.06 6.78
N ASN A 58 -1.21 -24.14 7.34
CA ASN A 58 -0.68 -24.30 8.71
C ASN A 58 -1.59 -23.72 9.78
N VAL A 59 -2.45 -22.77 9.43
CA VAL A 59 -3.35 -22.09 10.34
C VAL A 59 -4.73 -22.02 9.71
N VAL A 60 -5.62 -22.93 10.13
CA VAL A 60 -6.93 -23.09 9.51
C VAL A 60 -8.03 -22.99 10.57
N LEU A 61 -8.99 -22.11 10.34
CA LEU A 61 -10.23 -22.03 11.11
C LEU A 61 -11.14 -23.17 10.67
N ASP A 62 -11.38 -24.12 11.58
CA ASP A 62 -12.15 -25.34 11.30
C ASP A 62 -13.66 -25.05 11.27
N SER A 63 -14.28 -25.26 10.12
CA SER A 63 -15.72 -25.08 9.90
C SER A 63 -16.62 -26.01 10.72
N LYS A 64 -16.05 -27.11 11.22
CA LYS A 64 -16.72 -28.10 12.07
C LYS A 64 -16.67 -27.72 13.55
N CYS A 65 -15.84 -26.75 13.93
CA CYS A 65 -15.75 -26.31 15.31
C CYS A 65 -17.01 -25.55 15.75
N PHE A 66 -17.44 -25.77 16.99
CA PHE A 66 -18.58 -25.05 17.58
C PHE A 66 -18.37 -23.52 17.57
N ALA A 67 -17.13 -23.08 17.78
CA ALA A 67 -16.78 -21.66 17.80
C ALA A 67 -16.67 -21.03 16.40
N PHE A 68 -16.87 -21.78 15.30
CA PHE A 68 -16.74 -21.26 13.93
C PHE A 68 -17.65 -20.05 13.67
N GLY A 69 -18.90 -20.10 14.13
CA GLY A 69 -19.82 -18.97 13.98
C GLY A 69 -19.41 -17.74 14.77
N LEU A 70 -18.75 -17.94 15.93
CA LEU A 70 -18.23 -16.86 16.77
C LEU A 70 -16.99 -16.19 16.15
N ALA A 71 -16.25 -16.92 15.32
CA ALA A 71 -15.09 -16.38 14.61
C ALA A 71 -15.49 -15.44 13.46
N LYS A 72 -16.76 -15.46 13.01
CA LYS A 72 -17.26 -14.55 11.95
C LYS A 72 -17.06 -13.09 12.35
N ASP A 73 -17.53 -12.73 13.54
CA ASP A 73 -17.49 -11.34 14.02
C ASP A 73 -16.05 -10.87 14.20
N THR A 74 -15.15 -11.76 14.60
CA THR A 74 -13.73 -11.44 14.80
C THR A 74 -12.97 -11.27 13.49
N LEU A 75 -13.26 -12.08 12.47
CA LEU A 75 -12.71 -11.90 11.13
C LEU A 75 -13.23 -10.61 10.49
N LYS A 76 -14.51 -10.28 10.71
CA LYS A 76 -15.10 -9.01 10.29
C LYS A 76 -14.41 -7.82 10.95
N SER A 77 -14.18 -7.87 12.26
CA SER A 77 -13.44 -6.83 12.97
C SER A 77 -11.99 -6.67 12.51
N ALA A 78 -11.37 -7.69 11.93
CA ALA A 78 -10.06 -7.53 11.28
C ALA A 78 -10.14 -6.61 10.06
N TYR A 79 -11.18 -6.74 9.21
CA TYR A 79 -11.43 -5.81 8.09
C TYR A 79 -11.69 -4.38 8.60
N GLU A 80 -12.57 -4.25 9.59
CA GLU A 80 -12.91 -2.94 10.19
C GLU A 80 -11.67 -2.27 10.82
N SER A 81 -10.85 -3.04 11.54
CA SER A 81 -9.65 -2.53 12.21
C SER A 81 -8.58 -2.14 11.21
N ASP A 82 -8.36 -2.92 10.16
CA ASP A 82 -7.38 -2.59 9.12
C ASP A 82 -7.80 -1.30 8.40
N ALA A 83 -9.08 -1.18 8.04
CA ALA A 83 -9.66 0.03 7.45
C ALA A 83 -9.57 1.26 8.36
N ILE A 84 -9.90 1.13 9.66
CA ILE A 84 -9.85 2.26 10.60
C ILE A 84 -8.41 2.64 10.95
N SER A 85 -7.48 1.67 10.97
CA SER A 85 -6.08 1.94 11.33
C SER A 85 -5.36 2.87 10.35
N THR A 86 -5.93 3.09 9.17
CA THR A 86 -5.41 4.08 8.21
C THR A 86 -5.81 5.52 8.55
N LEU A 87 -6.81 5.72 9.41
CA LEU A 87 -7.35 7.02 9.79
C LEU A 87 -6.60 7.64 10.98
N THR A 88 -6.49 8.97 11.00
CA THR A 88 -6.03 9.72 12.17
C THR A 88 -7.10 9.77 13.26
N THR A 89 -6.71 10.04 14.51
CA THR A 89 -7.66 10.20 15.63
C THR A 89 -8.76 11.23 15.35
N GLN A 90 -8.47 12.28 14.59
CA GLN A 90 -9.46 13.28 14.21
C GLN A 90 -10.48 12.71 13.21
N GLU A 91 -10.03 11.95 12.22
CA GLU A 91 -10.88 11.32 11.20
C GLU A 91 -11.73 10.19 11.79
N ILE A 92 -11.18 9.42 12.74
CA ILE A 92 -11.91 8.39 13.50
C ILE A 92 -13.11 9.01 14.23
N ASN A 93 -12.99 10.24 14.71
CA ASN A 93 -14.05 10.96 15.41
C ASN A 93 -15.01 11.71 14.48
N SER A 94 -14.90 11.51 13.16
CA SER A 94 -15.73 12.17 12.14
C SER A 94 -16.70 11.19 11.47
N SER A 95 -17.61 11.70 10.63
CA SER A 95 -18.54 10.87 9.84
C SER A 95 -17.85 10.00 8.78
N VAL A 96 -16.57 10.21 8.49
CA VAL A 96 -15.80 9.41 7.52
C VAL A 96 -15.62 7.97 8.00
N LYS A 97 -15.53 7.76 9.32
CA LYS A 97 -15.42 6.43 9.94
C LYS A 97 -16.54 5.50 9.50
N ASP A 98 -17.78 5.99 9.45
CA ASP A 98 -18.95 5.18 9.11
C ASP A 98 -18.88 4.68 7.65
N GLU A 99 -18.28 5.46 6.75
CA GLU A 99 -18.09 5.04 5.36
C GLU A 99 -17.03 3.94 5.22
N TYR A 100 -15.94 4.04 5.98
CA TYR A 100 -14.90 3.01 6.03
C TYR A 100 -15.43 1.71 6.63
N LEU A 101 -16.15 1.80 7.75
CA LEU A 101 -16.77 0.65 8.41
C LEU A 101 -17.77 -0.04 7.49
N LYS A 102 -18.67 0.73 6.85
CA LYS A 102 -19.62 0.15 5.90
C LYS A 102 -18.91 -0.55 4.74
N TYR A 103 -17.85 0.06 4.21
CA TYR A 103 -17.09 -0.54 3.12
C TYR A 103 -16.36 -1.82 3.55
N ALA A 104 -15.83 -1.87 4.77
CA ALA A 104 -15.24 -3.06 5.38
C ALA A 104 -16.28 -4.18 5.53
N ASP A 105 -17.46 -3.85 6.05
CA ASP A 105 -18.60 -4.77 6.22
C ASP A 105 -19.03 -5.39 4.90
N ASP A 106 -19.33 -4.53 3.91
CA ASP A 106 -19.79 -4.96 2.59
C ASP A 106 -18.73 -5.85 1.91
N SER A 107 -17.45 -5.53 2.08
CA SER A 107 -16.34 -6.32 1.52
C SER A 107 -16.20 -7.68 2.19
N PHE A 108 -16.30 -7.73 3.53
CA PHE A 108 -16.25 -8.96 4.29
C PHE A 108 -17.42 -9.89 3.92
N ASP A 109 -18.64 -9.38 3.96
CA ASP A 109 -19.84 -10.19 3.67
C ASP A 109 -19.85 -10.67 2.21
N SER A 110 -19.35 -9.86 1.26
CA SER A 110 -19.22 -10.28 -0.13
C SER A 110 -18.22 -11.43 -0.33
N ARG A 111 -17.11 -11.46 0.42
CA ARG A 111 -16.06 -12.49 0.25
C ARG A 111 -16.31 -13.73 1.09
N TRP A 112 -16.68 -13.52 2.35
CA TRP A 112 -16.71 -14.54 3.39
C TRP A 112 -18.11 -14.88 3.89
N GLY A 113 -19.12 -14.05 3.62
CA GLY A 113 -20.47 -14.24 4.15
C GLY A 113 -21.05 -15.63 3.86
N ALA A 114 -20.77 -16.18 2.68
CA ALA A 114 -21.20 -17.53 2.29
C ALA A 114 -20.53 -18.66 3.09
N TYR A 115 -19.29 -18.46 3.58
CA TYR A 115 -18.54 -19.47 4.34
C TYR A 115 -19.14 -19.75 5.72
N PHE A 116 -19.92 -18.81 6.26
CA PHE A 116 -20.64 -18.95 7.53
C PHE A 116 -22.10 -19.37 7.36
N GLY A 117 -22.56 -19.54 6.12
CA GLY A 117 -23.92 -19.96 5.80
C GLY A 117 -24.12 -21.48 5.89
N THR A 118 -25.00 -22.00 5.03
CA THR A 118 -25.33 -23.44 4.96
C THR A 118 -24.18 -24.30 4.43
N ASN A 119 -23.30 -23.73 3.61
CA ASN A 119 -22.12 -24.40 3.06
C ASN A 119 -20.86 -23.98 3.81
N LYS A 120 -20.77 -24.37 5.09
CA LYS A 120 -19.60 -24.04 5.90
C LYS A 120 -18.33 -24.58 5.24
N LYS A 121 -17.30 -23.74 5.17
CA LYS A 121 -16.01 -24.08 4.59
C LYS A 121 -14.89 -23.58 5.48
N ASP A 122 -13.84 -24.39 5.62
CA ASP A 122 -12.65 -24.02 6.39
C ASP A 122 -12.03 -22.75 5.81
N ILE A 123 -11.52 -21.89 6.69
CA ILE A 123 -10.85 -20.64 6.30
C ILE A 123 -9.38 -20.77 6.65
N ASP A 124 -8.55 -20.77 5.61
CA ASP A 124 -7.10 -20.70 5.77
C ASP A 124 -6.72 -19.26 6.07
N LEU A 125 -5.95 -19.05 7.15
CA LEU A 125 -5.54 -17.70 7.52
C LEU A 125 -4.59 -17.09 6.49
N ASN A 126 -3.77 -17.88 5.80
CA ASN A 126 -2.96 -17.37 4.70
C ASN A 126 -3.86 -16.77 3.61
N GLU A 127 -4.93 -17.48 3.22
CA GLU A 127 -5.92 -16.99 2.25
C GLU A 127 -6.60 -15.72 2.77
N PHE A 128 -7.03 -15.74 4.04
CA PHE A 128 -7.65 -14.58 4.67
C PHE A 128 -6.74 -13.34 4.72
N SER A 129 -5.47 -13.50 5.08
CA SER A 129 -4.49 -12.42 5.13
C SER A 129 -4.18 -11.85 3.75
N HIS A 130 -4.10 -12.68 2.71
CA HIS A 130 -3.95 -12.20 1.33
C HIS A 130 -5.19 -11.43 0.85
N GLU A 131 -6.38 -11.86 1.24
CA GLU A 131 -7.63 -11.13 0.94
C GLU A 131 -7.70 -9.79 1.67
N LEU A 132 -7.17 -9.69 2.90
CA LEU A 132 -7.01 -8.40 3.59
C LEU A 132 -6.07 -7.46 2.83
N VAL A 133 -4.96 -7.96 2.26
CA VAL A 133 -4.08 -7.16 1.40
C VAL A 133 -4.84 -6.65 0.16
N GLN A 134 -5.68 -7.47 -0.45
CA GLN A 134 -6.51 -7.02 -1.58
C GLN A 134 -7.56 -5.99 -1.15
N PHE A 135 -8.12 -6.15 0.04
CA PHE A 135 -9.02 -5.18 0.64
C PHE A 135 -8.32 -3.83 0.87
N ASP A 136 -7.12 -3.79 1.44
CA ASP A 136 -6.30 -2.58 1.59
C ASP A 136 -6.10 -1.85 0.26
N ILE A 137 -5.77 -2.59 -0.80
CA ILE A 137 -5.61 -2.02 -2.14
C ILE A 137 -6.91 -1.36 -2.60
N SER A 138 -8.05 -1.97 -2.29
CA SER A 138 -9.37 -1.43 -2.64
C SER A 138 -9.72 -0.18 -1.82
N VAL A 139 -9.41 -0.16 -0.52
CA VAL A 139 -9.55 1.00 0.36
C VAL A 139 -8.68 2.15 -0.15
N ALA A 140 -7.42 1.88 -0.47
CA ALA A 140 -6.50 2.87 -1.01
C ALA A 140 -6.99 3.44 -2.36
N LYS A 141 -7.59 2.61 -3.23
CA LYS A 141 -8.18 3.07 -4.50
C LYS A 141 -9.39 3.98 -4.28
N LYS A 142 -10.21 3.70 -3.26
CA LYS A 142 -11.45 4.42 -3.00
C LYS A 142 -11.23 5.71 -2.23
N PHE A 143 -10.36 5.69 -1.23
CA PHE A 143 -10.26 6.76 -0.25
C PHE A 143 -8.92 7.47 -0.19
N HIS A 144 -7.83 6.84 -0.63
CA HIS A 144 -6.51 7.46 -0.54
C HIS A 144 -6.17 8.23 -1.81
N ASN A 145 -5.05 8.95 -1.77
CA ASN A 145 -4.54 9.66 -2.94
C ASN A 145 -4.37 8.68 -4.10
N TYR A 146 -4.92 9.05 -5.27
CA TYR A 146 -4.82 8.30 -6.53
C TYR A 146 -3.39 7.83 -6.83
N GLY A 147 -2.43 8.60 -6.33
CA GLY A 147 -1.04 8.33 -6.53
C GLY A 147 -0.47 7.06 -5.93
N TYR A 148 -1.05 6.56 -4.85
CA TYR A 148 -0.59 5.31 -4.22
C TYR A 148 -1.01 4.06 -4.97
N THR A 149 -1.90 4.16 -5.95
CA THR A 149 -2.46 3.01 -6.66
C THR A 149 -2.20 3.04 -8.16
N HIS A 150 -1.57 4.12 -8.66
CA HIS A 150 -1.35 4.35 -10.09
C HIS A 150 0.07 4.83 -10.39
N SER A 151 0.52 4.59 -11.63
CA SER A 151 1.79 5.10 -12.16
C SER A 151 1.80 6.62 -12.27
N GLY A 152 2.99 7.23 -12.27
CA GLY A 152 3.11 8.69 -12.25
C GLY A 152 2.47 9.37 -13.46
N ILE A 153 2.54 8.77 -14.64
CA ILE A 153 1.94 9.32 -15.86
C ILE A 153 0.40 9.32 -15.80
N GLN A 154 -0.19 8.33 -15.12
CA GLN A 154 -1.65 8.29 -14.93
C GLN A 154 -2.14 9.47 -14.07
N TRP A 155 -1.30 9.98 -13.16
CA TRP A 155 -1.66 11.12 -12.32
C TRP A 155 -1.89 12.39 -13.11
N PHE A 156 -1.28 12.51 -14.29
CA PHE A 156 -1.36 13.72 -15.10
C PHE A 156 -2.80 14.01 -15.53
N SER A 157 -3.61 12.96 -15.62
CA SER A 157 -5.03 13.04 -16.00
C SER A 157 -5.99 13.32 -14.83
N HIS A 158 -5.54 13.20 -13.58
CA HIS A 158 -6.41 13.15 -12.39
C HIS A 158 -6.15 14.28 -11.38
N HIS A 159 -6.19 15.54 -11.84
CA HIS A 159 -6.03 16.76 -11.02
C HIS A 159 -4.73 16.88 -10.18
N ALA A 160 -3.83 15.90 -10.23
CA ALA A 160 -2.58 15.87 -9.46
C ALA A 160 -1.45 16.70 -10.10
N LEU A 161 -1.64 17.20 -11.33
CA LEU A 161 -0.66 18.08 -11.98
C LEU A 161 -0.36 19.35 -11.17
N GLY A 162 -1.36 19.88 -10.46
CA GLY A 162 -1.19 21.04 -9.59
C GLY A 162 -0.16 20.80 -8.49
N ASP A 163 -0.18 19.61 -7.87
CA ASP A 163 0.78 19.22 -6.84
C ASP A 163 2.17 18.97 -7.41
N LEU A 164 2.26 18.29 -8.56
CA LEU A 164 3.54 17.99 -9.22
C LEU A 164 4.25 19.25 -9.70
N LEU A 165 3.52 20.21 -10.25
CA LEU A 165 4.09 21.44 -10.83
C LEU A 165 4.16 22.61 -9.85
N LYS A 166 3.76 22.41 -8.58
CA LYS A 166 3.86 23.42 -7.53
C LYS A 166 5.32 23.89 -7.37
N THR A 167 5.53 25.21 -7.28
CA THR A 167 6.87 25.81 -7.16
C THR A 167 7.59 25.29 -5.92
N ASN A 168 6.92 25.30 -4.77
CA ASN A 168 7.36 24.57 -3.58
C ASN A 168 6.59 23.26 -3.46
N TYR A 169 7.04 22.24 -4.21
CA TYR A 169 6.39 20.92 -4.24
C TYR A 169 6.36 20.22 -2.89
N LYS A 170 7.29 20.57 -1.98
CA LYS A 170 7.30 20.03 -0.62
C LYS A 170 6.08 20.45 0.18
N ASP A 171 5.47 21.59 -0.14
CA ASP A 171 4.25 22.08 0.51
C ASP A 171 2.97 21.52 -0.15
N SER A 172 3.09 20.54 -1.05
CA SER A 172 1.90 19.86 -1.59
C SER A 172 1.37 18.86 -0.55
N ALA A 173 0.05 18.72 -0.48
CA ALA A 173 -0.59 17.77 0.43
C ALA A 173 -0.11 16.34 0.11
N THR A 174 0.00 16.00 -1.18
CA THR A 174 0.52 14.71 -1.63
C THR A 174 1.96 14.46 -1.16
N TYR A 175 2.86 15.44 -1.24
CA TYR A 175 4.24 15.25 -0.78
C TYR A 175 4.32 15.10 0.75
N GLN A 176 3.55 15.89 1.50
CA GLN A 176 3.54 15.83 2.97
C GLN A 176 3.01 14.48 3.46
N ASP A 177 1.90 14.01 2.88
CA ASP A 177 1.38 12.68 3.16
C ASP A 177 2.39 11.59 2.76
N ALA A 178 2.94 11.61 1.54
CA ALA A 178 3.97 10.67 1.11
C ALA A 178 5.21 10.65 2.01
N SER A 179 5.62 11.82 2.49
CA SER A 179 6.72 11.96 3.45
C SER A 179 6.38 11.40 4.82
N HIS A 180 5.13 11.47 5.25
CA HIS A 180 4.67 10.90 6.51
C HIS A 180 4.59 9.38 6.43
N GLN A 181 3.95 8.85 5.39
CA GLN A 181 3.72 7.43 5.16
C GLN A 181 5.02 6.61 5.07
N GLN A 182 6.09 7.18 4.50
CA GLN A 182 7.38 6.48 4.37
C GLN A 182 8.25 6.46 5.64
N ILE A 183 7.87 7.17 6.70
CA ILE A 183 8.65 7.19 7.94
C ILE A 183 8.58 5.82 8.60
N ILE A 184 9.70 5.39 9.18
CA ILE A 184 9.78 4.17 9.98
C ILE A 184 10.18 4.58 11.39
N LEU A 185 9.30 4.27 12.33
CA LEU A 185 9.54 4.47 13.75
C LEU A 185 10.19 3.23 14.36
N ASP A 186 10.79 3.41 15.55
CA ASP A 186 11.10 2.27 16.40
C ASP A 186 9.81 1.51 16.72
N GLN A 187 9.82 0.20 16.50
CA GLN A 187 8.60 -0.61 16.61
C GLN A 187 8.04 -0.62 18.02
N ASN A 188 8.89 -0.64 19.05
CA ASN A 188 8.41 -0.65 20.44
C ASN A 188 7.71 0.68 20.78
N ASN A 189 8.25 1.80 20.28
CA ASN A 189 7.61 3.09 20.43
C ASN A 189 6.27 3.13 19.66
N TYR A 190 6.21 2.59 18.45
CA TYR A 190 4.95 2.53 17.69
C TYR A 190 3.89 1.71 18.43
N ASP A 191 4.24 0.50 18.85
CA ASP A 191 3.34 -0.43 19.55
C ASP A 191 2.79 0.17 20.85
N ALA A 192 3.63 0.90 21.60
CA ALA A 192 3.23 1.56 22.86
C ALA A 192 2.18 2.69 22.66
N ASN A 193 2.01 3.20 21.44
CA ASN A 193 1.07 4.25 21.12
C ASN A 193 -0.19 3.75 20.41
N ILE A 194 -0.32 2.44 20.19
CA ILE A 194 -1.57 1.84 19.74
C ILE A 194 -2.43 1.54 20.96
N ILE A 195 -3.62 2.14 21.01
CA ILE A 195 -4.59 1.92 22.08
C ILE A 195 -5.73 1.04 21.55
N GLY A 196 -5.99 -0.08 22.23
CA GLY A 196 -6.95 -1.09 21.79
C GLY A 196 -6.30 -2.17 20.93
N GLY A 197 -7.09 -2.98 20.25
CA GLY A 197 -6.58 -4.11 19.45
C GLY A 197 -6.16 -5.34 20.26
N THR A 198 -6.30 -5.31 21.58
CA THR A 198 -5.86 -6.40 22.47
C THR A 198 -6.99 -7.37 22.80
N THR A 199 -6.74 -8.63 22.43
CA THR A 199 -7.40 -9.93 22.74
C THR A 199 -8.89 -10.02 23.04
N ASP A 200 -9.54 -10.94 22.33
CA ASP A 200 -10.72 -11.68 22.75
C ASP A 200 -10.43 -13.19 22.68
N ALA A 201 -11.39 -13.99 23.15
CA ALA A 201 -11.26 -15.44 23.24
C ALA A 201 -11.25 -16.17 21.87
N THR A 202 -11.48 -15.48 20.74
CA THR A 202 -11.62 -16.08 19.41
C THR A 202 -10.36 -15.97 18.56
N GLY A 203 -9.47 -15.02 18.88
CA GLY A 203 -8.09 -15.01 18.43
C GLY A 203 -7.77 -14.05 17.29
N LEU A 204 -8.59 -13.02 17.08
CA LEU A 204 -8.24 -11.86 16.24
C LEU A 204 -8.58 -10.56 16.99
N ILE A 205 -8.51 -9.40 16.32
CA ILE A 205 -8.79 -8.11 16.96
C ILE A 205 -10.27 -8.05 17.41
N PRO A 206 -10.57 -7.75 18.69
CA PRO A 206 -11.95 -7.82 19.19
C PRO A 206 -12.85 -6.70 18.68
N THR A 207 -14.11 -7.03 18.41
CA THR A 207 -15.23 -6.05 18.27
C THR A 207 -15.35 -5.13 19.50
N ASN A 208 -14.95 -5.62 20.68
CA ASN A 208 -15.19 -4.98 21.97
C ASN A 208 -14.04 -4.07 22.40
N ASN A 209 -12.91 -4.14 21.69
CA ASN A 209 -11.70 -3.37 21.95
C ASN A 209 -11.01 -3.03 20.61
N PRO A 210 -11.69 -2.31 19.70
CA PRO A 210 -11.10 -1.91 18.43
C PRO A 210 -9.91 -0.97 18.68
N VAL A 211 -9.07 -0.77 17.67
CA VAL A 211 -8.03 0.27 17.75
C VAL A 211 -8.73 1.62 17.89
N THR A 212 -8.47 2.31 19.00
CA THR A 212 -9.09 3.59 19.37
C THR A 212 -8.13 4.77 19.24
N ALA A 213 -6.83 4.50 19.17
CA ALA A 213 -5.80 5.48 18.83
C ALA A 213 -4.59 4.82 18.17
N SER A 214 -3.96 5.55 17.25
CA SER A 214 -2.73 5.18 16.55
C SER A 214 -1.94 6.45 16.23
N LEU A 215 -0.61 6.36 16.07
CA LEU A 215 0.22 7.46 15.57
C LEU A 215 -0.06 7.80 14.09
N GLY A 216 -0.94 7.04 13.42
CA GLY A 216 -1.26 7.18 12.01
C GLY A 216 -0.55 6.13 11.17
N THR A 217 -0.70 6.27 9.85
CA THR A 217 -0.30 5.30 8.83
C THR A 217 1.23 5.31 8.59
N TYR A 218 2.01 4.91 9.60
CA TYR A 218 3.39 4.46 9.40
C TYR A 218 3.33 3.05 8.80
N ILE A 219 3.12 2.95 7.48
CA ILE A 219 2.63 1.73 6.82
C ILE A 219 3.43 0.47 7.17
N VAL A 220 4.76 0.57 7.26
CA VAL A 220 5.62 -0.56 7.61
C VAL A 220 5.37 -0.98 9.07
N ASN A 221 5.41 -0.03 10.01
CA ASN A 221 5.19 -0.30 11.42
C ASN A 221 3.78 -0.84 11.69
N ASN A 222 2.77 -0.31 10.99
CA ASN A 222 1.39 -0.77 11.08
C ASN A 222 1.26 -2.25 10.65
N LYS A 223 1.85 -2.64 9.51
CA LYS A 223 1.79 -4.04 9.04
C LYS A 223 2.58 -5.00 9.92
N VAL A 224 3.71 -4.56 10.48
CA VAL A 224 4.43 -5.32 11.52
C VAL A 224 3.55 -5.56 12.74
N TRP A 225 2.95 -4.50 13.29
CA TRP A 225 2.08 -4.58 14.45
C TRP A 225 0.88 -5.49 14.20
N PHE A 226 0.20 -5.31 13.07
CA PHE A 226 -1.01 -6.04 12.73
C PHE A 226 -0.74 -7.54 12.58
N LEU A 227 0.29 -7.94 11.83
CA LEU A 227 0.64 -9.36 11.65
C LEU A 227 1.01 -10.02 12.98
N ASN A 228 1.86 -9.38 13.77
CA ASN A 228 2.29 -9.89 15.08
C ASN A 228 1.13 -9.99 16.07
N THR A 229 0.19 -9.05 16.03
CA THR A 229 -1.01 -9.04 16.89
C THR A 229 -1.97 -10.14 16.49
N GLN A 230 -2.19 -10.37 15.19
CA GLN A 230 -3.00 -11.50 14.73
C GLN A 230 -2.41 -12.84 15.18
N ILE A 231 -1.11 -13.05 14.98
CA ILE A 231 -0.42 -14.28 15.40
C ILE A 231 -0.57 -14.50 16.91
N ASP A 232 -0.37 -13.47 17.73
CA ASP A 232 -0.55 -13.57 19.18
C ASP A 232 -1.96 -13.95 19.57
N ASN A 233 -2.94 -13.28 18.98
CA ASN A 233 -4.34 -13.53 19.31
C ASN A 233 -4.72 -14.97 18.93
N ILE A 234 -4.25 -15.51 17.79
CA ILE A 234 -4.48 -16.90 17.40
C ILE A 234 -3.83 -17.87 18.38
N ILE A 235 -2.58 -17.61 18.76
CA ILE A 235 -1.87 -18.44 19.74
C ILE A 235 -2.64 -18.43 21.07
N LYS A 236 -3.14 -17.27 21.52
CA LYS A 236 -3.95 -17.16 22.74
C LYS A 236 -5.28 -17.92 22.62
N ALA A 237 -6.05 -17.73 21.55
CA ALA A 237 -7.34 -18.40 21.37
C ALA A 237 -7.24 -19.93 21.33
N ASN A 238 -6.19 -20.45 20.67
CA ASN A 238 -5.96 -21.89 20.62
C ASN A 238 -5.58 -22.52 21.95
N ASN A 239 -5.09 -21.72 22.90
CA ASN A 239 -4.76 -22.16 24.25
C ASN A 239 -5.86 -21.78 25.26
N ALA A 240 -6.73 -20.82 24.95
CA ALA A 240 -7.85 -20.39 25.78
C ALA A 240 -9.10 -21.28 25.65
N ALA A 241 -9.33 -21.89 24.48
CA ALA A 241 -10.50 -22.73 24.17
C ALA A 241 -10.52 -24.13 24.84
N VAL A 242 -9.67 -24.37 25.86
CA VAL A 242 -9.76 -25.56 26.71
C VAL A 242 -10.84 -25.33 27.78
N SER A 243 -12.10 -25.27 27.34
CA SER A 243 -13.23 -25.47 28.25
C SER A 243 -13.19 -26.94 28.72
N PRO A 244 -13.42 -27.24 30.02
CA PRO A 244 -13.31 -28.59 30.57
C PRO A 244 -14.33 -29.62 30.00
N PHE A 245 -15.16 -29.24 29.03
CA PHE A 245 -16.22 -30.08 28.46
C PHE A 245 -15.97 -30.56 27.02
N SER A 246 -14.88 -30.20 26.36
CA SER A 246 -14.56 -30.77 25.04
C SER A 246 -13.06 -30.82 24.76
N ALA A 247 -12.47 -32.01 24.93
CA ALA A 247 -11.06 -32.29 24.66
C ALA A 247 -10.62 -32.10 23.19
N ASN A 248 -11.52 -31.72 22.27
CA ASN A 248 -11.27 -31.60 20.83
C ASN A 248 -11.74 -30.26 20.20
N SER A 249 -12.03 -29.21 20.97
CA SER A 249 -12.61 -27.95 20.47
C SER A 249 -11.58 -26.84 20.17
N LYS A 250 -10.51 -27.15 19.44
CA LYS A 250 -9.62 -26.08 18.95
C LYS A 250 -10.34 -25.32 17.84
N THR A 251 -10.48 -24.01 17.98
CA THR A 251 -11.02 -23.13 16.93
C THR A 251 -10.10 -23.12 15.71
N TRP A 252 -8.79 -23.16 15.94
CA TRP A 252 -7.79 -23.18 14.87
C TRP A 252 -6.99 -24.48 14.88
N ILE A 253 -6.77 -25.04 13.69
CA ILE A 253 -5.74 -26.05 13.47
C ILE A 253 -4.44 -25.27 13.26
N THR A 254 -3.56 -25.27 14.26
CA THR A 254 -2.27 -24.57 14.20
C THR A 254 -1.12 -25.55 14.21
N ASN A 255 -0.36 -25.59 13.12
CA ASN A 255 0.91 -26.30 13.04
C ASN A 255 2.02 -25.35 13.48
N ASN A 256 2.40 -25.39 14.76
CA ASN A 256 3.69 -24.85 15.24
C ASN A 256 3.88 -23.31 15.16
N LEU A 257 2.86 -22.52 15.50
CA LEU A 257 2.95 -21.04 15.60
C LEU A 257 3.70 -20.55 16.85
N GLY A 258 3.54 -21.24 17.98
CA GLY A 258 4.07 -20.82 19.27
C GLY A 258 3.29 -21.41 20.46
N THR A 259 3.53 -20.85 21.65
CA THR A 259 2.90 -21.27 22.91
C THR A 259 2.36 -20.08 23.69
N TYR A 260 1.30 -20.30 24.48
CA TYR A 260 0.75 -19.31 25.40
C TYR A 260 0.80 -19.82 26.84
N ASP A 261 1.36 -19.02 27.75
CA ASP A 261 1.30 -19.24 29.19
C ASP A 261 0.23 -18.35 29.82
N LYS A 262 -0.89 -18.98 30.20
CA LYS A 262 -2.03 -18.30 30.83
C LYS A 262 -1.70 -17.74 32.22
N SER A 263 -0.73 -18.30 32.94
CA SER A 263 -0.37 -17.86 34.29
C SER A 263 0.38 -16.53 34.30
N THR A 264 1.10 -16.23 33.22
CA THR A 264 1.89 -15.00 33.04
C THR A 264 1.34 -14.08 31.94
N ASP A 265 0.22 -14.46 31.30
CA ASP A 265 -0.33 -13.85 30.09
C ASP A 265 0.72 -13.63 28.98
N LYS A 266 1.66 -14.57 28.84
CA LYS A 266 2.80 -14.45 27.94
C LYS A 266 2.64 -15.33 26.71
N VAL A 267 2.77 -14.72 25.52
CA VAL A 267 2.89 -15.45 24.25
C VAL A 267 4.36 -15.61 23.90
N THR A 268 4.75 -16.82 23.51
CA THR A 268 6.06 -17.11 22.93
C THR A 268 5.84 -17.56 21.49
N ARG A 269 6.24 -16.70 20.54
CA ARG A 269 6.20 -17.01 19.11
C ARG A 269 7.45 -17.78 18.71
N LYS A 270 7.33 -18.58 17.64
CA LYS A 270 8.51 -19.16 17.00
C LYS A 270 9.35 -18.08 16.31
N GLU A 271 8.68 -17.16 15.62
CA GLU A 271 9.30 -16.07 14.87
C GLU A 271 8.43 -14.80 15.03
N THR A 272 9.05 -13.63 14.92
CA THR A 272 8.39 -12.33 15.07
C THR A 272 8.70 -11.50 13.83
N ALA A 273 7.65 -10.92 13.22
CA ALA A 273 7.83 -10.01 12.10
C ALA A 273 8.46 -8.70 12.58
N THR A 274 9.34 -8.15 11.76
CA THR A 274 10.07 -6.92 12.02
C THR A 274 9.99 -5.99 10.81
N VAL A 275 10.33 -4.71 11.00
CA VAL A 275 10.36 -3.73 9.90
C VAL A 275 11.32 -4.09 8.76
N ASN A 276 12.29 -4.99 9.01
CA ASN A 276 13.26 -5.43 8.02
C ASN A 276 12.71 -6.50 7.06
N ASP A 277 11.58 -7.13 7.42
CA ASP A 277 10.93 -8.15 6.60
C ASP A 277 10.12 -7.53 5.45
N TYR A 278 9.94 -6.20 5.48
CA TYR A 278 9.16 -5.44 4.53
C TYR A 278 10.04 -4.54 3.66
N TYR A 279 9.60 -4.31 2.43
CA TYR A 279 10.16 -3.27 1.59
C TYR A 279 9.84 -1.90 2.19
N GLN A 280 10.82 -1.00 2.22
CA GLN A 280 10.67 0.35 2.78
C GLN A 280 10.40 1.33 1.63
N PRO A 281 9.16 1.82 1.44
CA PRO A 281 8.82 2.60 0.27
C PRO A 281 9.48 3.97 0.28
N ASN A 282 9.95 4.43 -0.88
CA ASN A 282 10.48 5.79 -1.01
C ASN A 282 9.52 6.66 -1.84
N PHE A 283 8.36 6.93 -1.26
CA PHE A 283 7.28 7.67 -1.91
C PHE A 283 7.69 9.08 -2.32
N THR A 284 8.44 9.78 -1.47
CA THR A 284 8.92 11.14 -1.77
C THR A 284 9.87 11.17 -2.98
N LYS A 285 10.77 10.19 -3.11
CA LYS A 285 11.63 10.06 -4.30
C LYS A 285 10.80 9.73 -5.54
N ALA A 286 9.84 8.81 -5.45
CA ALA A 286 8.97 8.46 -6.56
C ALA A 286 8.10 9.65 -7.02
N PHE A 287 7.56 10.43 -6.08
CA PHE A 287 6.87 11.69 -6.35
C PHE A 287 7.81 12.68 -7.07
N TYR A 288 9.03 12.85 -6.57
CA TYR A 288 10.00 13.77 -7.18
C TYR A 288 10.42 13.35 -8.60
N GLN A 289 10.61 12.05 -8.84
CA GLN A 289 10.88 11.51 -10.17
C GLN A 289 9.72 11.76 -11.13
N THR A 290 8.49 11.47 -10.69
CA THR A 290 7.28 11.75 -11.47
C THR A 290 7.16 13.23 -11.80
N ARG A 291 7.47 14.11 -10.84
CA ARG A 291 7.52 15.57 -11.05
C ARG A 291 8.54 15.97 -12.10
N ILE A 292 9.76 15.45 -12.05
CA ILE A 292 10.76 15.74 -13.08
C ILE A 292 10.20 15.31 -14.44
N GLY A 293 9.67 14.09 -14.55
CA GLY A 293 9.05 13.63 -15.79
C GLY A 293 7.91 14.55 -16.27
N ALA A 294 7.07 15.07 -15.36
CA ALA A 294 6.01 16.03 -15.67
C ALA A 294 6.57 17.34 -16.24
N VAL A 295 7.63 17.88 -15.63
CA VAL A 295 8.33 19.06 -16.14
C VAL A 295 8.89 18.81 -17.53
N PHE A 296 9.52 17.65 -17.76
CA PHE A 296 10.03 17.29 -19.07
C PHE A 296 8.91 17.16 -20.11
N LEU A 297 7.78 16.52 -19.79
CA LEU A 297 6.69 16.28 -20.74
C LEU A 297 5.82 17.50 -21.01
N ILE A 298 5.48 18.27 -19.98
CA ILE A 298 4.44 19.30 -20.06
C ILE A 298 5.04 20.69 -20.28
N ILE A 299 6.25 20.93 -19.79
CA ILE A 299 6.91 22.24 -19.89
C ILE A 299 8.02 22.20 -20.93
N LEU A 300 9.02 21.34 -20.73
CA LEU A 300 10.22 21.37 -21.57
C LEU A 300 9.94 20.85 -22.98
N THR A 301 9.25 19.72 -23.14
CA THR A 301 8.99 19.14 -24.47
C THR A 301 8.23 20.11 -25.39
N PRO A 302 7.16 20.81 -24.95
CA PRO A 302 6.50 21.82 -25.78
C PRO A 302 7.36 23.05 -26.06
N ILE A 303 8.07 23.59 -25.05
CA ILE A 303 8.94 24.77 -25.23
C ILE A 303 10.05 24.44 -26.24
N PHE A 304 10.77 23.35 -26.01
CA PHE A 304 11.83 22.92 -26.91
C PHE A 304 11.28 22.56 -28.29
N GLY A 305 10.13 21.89 -28.37
CA GLY A 305 9.43 21.63 -29.64
C GLY A 305 9.21 22.90 -30.44
N LEU A 306 8.59 23.93 -29.83
CA LEU A 306 8.33 25.22 -30.48
C LEU A 306 9.61 25.97 -30.85
N VAL A 307 10.57 26.07 -29.93
CA VAL A 307 11.87 26.73 -30.18
C VAL A 307 12.62 26.04 -31.32
N PHE A 308 12.66 24.71 -31.33
CA PHE A 308 13.37 23.97 -32.37
C PHE A 308 12.65 24.01 -33.72
N ILE A 309 11.31 24.00 -33.75
CA ILE A 309 10.54 24.25 -34.99
C ILE A 309 10.90 25.64 -35.53
N GLY A 310 10.96 26.66 -34.66
CA GLY A 310 11.35 28.02 -35.03
C GLY A 310 12.78 28.10 -35.59
N LEU A 311 13.76 27.50 -34.90
CA LEU A 311 15.15 27.45 -35.35
C LEU A 311 15.33 26.69 -36.67
N THR A 312 14.63 25.57 -36.83
CA THR A 312 14.64 24.79 -38.07
C THR A 312 14.06 25.63 -39.20
N THR A 313 12.87 26.21 -39.01
CA THR A 313 12.21 27.07 -40.01
C THR A 313 13.09 28.26 -40.40
N TYR A 314 13.68 28.95 -39.42
CA TYR A 314 14.63 30.04 -39.65
C TYR A 314 15.85 29.59 -40.46
N GLY A 315 16.44 28.44 -40.11
CA GLY A 315 17.57 27.88 -40.85
C GLY A 315 17.21 27.54 -42.30
N TYR A 316 16.02 27.02 -42.55
CA TYR A 316 15.51 26.76 -43.90
C TYR A 316 15.27 28.05 -44.71
N LEU A 317 14.76 29.11 -44.08
CA LEU A 317 14.48 30.40 -44.72
C LEU A 317 15.74 31.23 -44.99
N LYS A 318 16.66 31.31 -44.03
CA LYS A 318 17.86 32.16 -44.12
C LYS A 318 18.98 31.53 -44.94
N PHE A 319 19.05 30.20 -44.96
CA PHE A 319 20.12 29.47 -45.66
C PHE A 319 19.55 28.52 -46.71
N PRO A 320 18.79 29.01 -47.72
CA PRO A 320 18.09 28.17 -48.68
C PRO A 320 19.00 27.19 -49.42
N ASN A 321 20.28 27.53 -49.62
CA ASN A 321 21.27 26.71 -50.32
C ASN A 321 22.35 26.09 -49.39
N GLY A 322 22.21 26.23 -48.07
CA GLY A 322 23.21 25.80 -47.08
C GLY A 322 23.97 26.97 -46.45
N LEU A 323 24.92 26.67 -45.56
CA LEU A 323 25.81 27.69 -44.97
C LEU A 323 26.90 28.04 -45.98
N GLU A 324 26.88 29.26 -46.52
CA GLU A 324 27.97 29.78 -47.36
C GLU A 324 29.27 30.01 -46.58
#